data_AF-A0AAN8CD52-F1
#
_entry.id   AF-A0AAN8CD52-F1
#
_cell.length_a   1.000
_cell.length_b   1.000
_cell.length_c   1.000
_cell.angle_alpha   90.00
_cell.angle_beta   90.00
_cell.angle_gamma   90.00
#
_symmetry.space_group_name_H-M   'P 1'
#
loop_
_entity.id
_entity.type
_entity.pdbx_description
1 polymer ?
#
loop_
_entity_poly.entity_id
_entity_poly.type
_entity_poly.pdbx_seq_one_letter_code
_entity_poly.pdbx_strand_id
1 'polypeptide(L)'
;MALDYLTPQMTKDTGRMVDNDYFETAYRVLEQHPQILGSRIAMLGLSFGTAVTLGMAAYSHVVKMGRLQCPLLLVVGEDDQNWPSSESAMDMKEMMERAGNSHLLTVLSYKNVGHLIEPPFTPFTRASTINTDTNPPTKVMTVWGGELVAHSRAQEDAWRKTLVFLRENLYGGMKHGALFSNL
;
A
#
# COMPACT_ATOMS: atom_id res chain seq x y z
N MET A 1 3.02 -12.90 -0.21
CA MET A 1 2.61 -13.20 -1.60
C MET A 1 2.60 -11.91 -2.38
N ALA A 2 3.11 -11.91 -3.61
CA ALA A 2 3.01 -10.80 -4.54
C ALA A 2 1.93 -11.16 -5.58
N LEU A 3 1.07 -10.20 -5.93
CA LEU A 3 -0.06 -10.42 -6.84
C LEU A 3 0.17 -9.69 -8.16
N ASP A 4 0.03 -10.40 -9.28
CA ASP A 4 -0.05 -9.80 -10.62
C ASP A 4 -1.51 -9.64 -11.02
N TYR A 5 -1.98 -8.40 -10.95
CA TYR A 5 -3.37 -8.02 -11.25
C TYR A 5 -3.46 -6.99 -12.38
N LEU A 6 -2.33 -6.58 -12.96
CA LEU A 6 -2.25 -5.64 -14.08
C LEU A 6 -1.98 -6.36 -15.41
N THR A 7 -1.19 -7.44 -15.38
CA THR A 7 -0.86 -8.22 -16.58
C THR A 7 -1.28 -9.69 -16.60
N PRO A 8 -2.27 -10.15 -15.79
CA PRO A 8 -2.67 -11.55 -15.84
C PRO A 8 -3.21 -11.88 -17.23
N GLN A 9 -3.03 -13.14 -17.64
CA GLN A 9 -3.41 -13.61 -18.97
C GLN A 9 -4.87 -13.26 -19.30
N MET A 10 -5.76 -13.33 -18.31
CA MET A 10 -7.15 -12.89 -18.45
C MET A 10 -7.30 -11.41 -18.82
N THR A 11 -6.53 -10.51 -18.23
CA THR A 11 -6.56 -9.07 -18.59
C THR A 11 -6.01 -8.85 -19.99
N LYS A 12 -4.97 -9.59 -20.39
CA LYS A 12 -4.44 -9.55 -21.77
C LYS A 12 -5.45 -10.07 -22.79
N ASP A 13 -6.18 -11.13 -22.45
CA ASP A 13 -7.12 -11.80 -23.36
C ASP A 13 -8.47 -11.09 -23.46
N THR A 14 -8.95 -10.49 -22.36
CA THR A 14 -10.29 -9.92 -22.26
C THR A 14 -10.32 -8.39 -22.20
N GLY A 15 -9.17 -7.74 -21.96
CA GLY A 15 -9.08 -6.30 -21.74
C GLY A 15 -9.72 -5.83 -20.42
N ARG A 16 -10.20 -6.74 -19.57
CA ARG A 16 -10.81 -6.41 -18.28
C ARG A 16 -9.79 -6.57 -17.16
N MET A 17 -9.72 -5.58 -16.27
CA MET A 17 -8.96 -5.73 -15.03
C MET A 17 -9.61 -6.81 -14.15
N VAL A 18 -8.80 -7.43 -13.30
CA VAL A 18 -9.32 -8.35 -12.28
C VAL A 18 -10.20 -7.58 -11.27
N ASP A 19 -11.19 -8.28 -10.73
CA ASP A 19 -12.17 -7.73 -9.79
C ASP A 19 -11.83 -8.10 -8.33
N ASN A 20 -12.71 -7.72 -7.40
CA ASN A 20 -12.52 -8.00 -5.99
C ASN A 20 -12.48 -9.50 -5.69
N ASP A 21 -13.17 -10.35 -6.45
CA ASP A 21 -13.18 -11.81 -6.25
C ASP A 21 -11.78 -12.40 -6.41
N TYR A 22 -10.98 -11.85 -7.32
CA TYR A 22 -9.57 -12.22 -7.48
C TYR A 22 -8.77 -11.96 -6.19
N PHE A 23 -8.87 -10.75 -5.63
CA PHE A 23 -8.14 -10.36 -4.43
C PHE A 23 -8.65 -11.09 -3.18
N GLU A 24 -9.96 -11.32 -3.08
CA GLU A 24 -10.57 -12.10 -1.99
C GLU A 24 -10.14 -13.57 -2.04
N THR A 25 -10.07 -14.15 -3.23
CA THR A 25 -9.57 -15.53 -3.41
C THR A 25 -8.10 -15.61 -2.99
N ALA A 26 -7.28 -14.65 -3.42
CA ALA A 26 -5.88 -14.58 -3.03
C ALA A 26 -5.72 -14.44 -1.51
N TYR A 27 -6.54 -13.60 -0.87
CA TYR A 27 -6.56 -13.46 0.58
C TYR A 27 -6.90 -14.79 1.27
N ARG A 28 -7.92 -15.52 0.80
CA ARG A 28 -8.30 -16.83 1.35
C ARG A 28 -7.18 -17.87 1.23
N VAL A 29 -6.44 -17.86 0.12
CA VAL A 29 -5.27 -18.72 -0.05
C VAL A 29 -4.24 -18.46 1.04
N LEU A 30 -3.96 -17.20 1.36
CA LEU A 30 -3.07 -16.86 2.48
C LEU A 30 -3.65 -17.26 3.82
N GLU A 31 -4.93 -16.99 4.05
CA GLU A 31 -5.65 -17.29 5.29
C GLU A 31 -5.63 -18.79 5.62
N GLN A 32 -5.74 -19.64 4.60
CA GLN A 32 -5.76 -21.10 4.73
C GLN A 32 -4.38 -21.75 4.68
N HIS A 33 -3.32 -20.99 4.39
CA HIS A 33 -1.99 -21.55 4.24
C HIS A 33 -1.41 -21.97 5.62
N PRO A 34 -0.91 -23.21 5.79
CA PRO A 34 -0.55 -23.75 7.10
C PRO A 34 0.61 -23.03 7.80
N GLN A 35 1.45 -22.31 7.04
CA GLN A 35 2.56 -21.51 7.59
C GLN A 35 2.17 -20.05 7.90
N ILE A 36 0.92 -19.66 7.63
CA ILE A 36 0.43 -18.30 7.82
C ILE A 36 -0.57 -18.32 8.97
N LEU A 37 -0.43 -17.38 9.89
CA LEU A 37 -1.46 -17.11 10.88
C LEU A 37 -2.56 -16.32 10.18
N GLY A 38 -3.65 -16.99 9.77
CA GLY A 38 -4.73 -16.38 8.99
C GLY A 38 -5.40 -15.16 9.65
N SER A 39 -5.31 -15.03 10.97
CA SER A 39 -5.76 -13.85 11.72
C SER A 39 -4.80 -12.65 11.68
N ARG A 40 -3.64 -12.79 11.04
CA ARG A 40 -2.53 -11.80 11.03
C ARG A 40 -2.00 -11.62 9.61
N ILE A 41 -2.86 -11.13 8.73
CA ILE A 41 -2.52 -10.80 7.34
C ILE A 41 -2.57 -9.28 7.18
N ALA A 42 -1.51 -8.72 6.61
CA ALA A 42 -1.49 -7.33 6.17
C ALA A 42 -1.54 -7.25 4.64
N MET A 43 -2.17 -6.19 4.15
CA MET A 43 -2.14 -5.81 2.74
C MET A 43 -1.28 -4.57 2.59
N LEU A 44 -0.40 -4.58 1.60
CA LEU A 44 0.48 -3.46 1.25
C LEU A 44 0.30 -3.15 -0.22
N GLY A 45 -0.06 -1.91 -0.52
CA GLY A 45 -0.21 -1.40 -1.87
C GLY A 45 0.70 -0.20 -2.10
N LEU A 46 1.25 -0.10 -3.31
CA LEU A 46 2.02 1.06 -3.78
C LEU A 46 1.34 1.59 -5.04
N SER A 47 1.39 2.90 -5.26
CA SER A 47 0.77 3.56 -6.43
C SER A 47 -0.70 3.08 -6.60
N PHE A 48 -1.08 2.57 -7.77
CA PHE A 48 -2.41 2.00 -8.04
C PHE A 48 -2.82 0.87 -7.07
N GLY A 49 -1.86 0.08 -6.57
CA GLY A 49 -2.12 -0.92 -5.53
C GLY A 49 -2.65 -0.34 -4.22
N THR A 50 -2.42 0.95 -3.94
CA THR A 50 -2.99 1.65 -2.79
C THR A 50 -4.51 1.73 -2.89
N ALA A 51 -5.03 2.07 -4.07
CA ALA A 51 -6.48 2.12 -4.32
C ALA A 51 -7.12 0.74 -4.18
N VAL A 52 -6.46 -0.30 -4.70
CA VAL A 52 -6.90 -1.69 -4.52
C VAL A 52 -6.91 -2.08 -3.04
N THR A 53 -5.83 -1.78 -2.30
CA THR A 53 -5.72 -2.12 -0.88
C THR A 53 -6.78 -1.42 -0.04
N LEU A 54 -7.00 -0.12 -0.28
CA LEU A 54 -8.04 0.65 0.40
C LEU A 54 -9.44 0.15 0.03
N GLY A 55 -9.68 -0.15 -1.25
CA GLY A 55 -10.95 -0.72 -1.71
C GLY A 55 -11.25 -2.06 -1.05
N MET A 56 -10.25 -2.93 -0.93
CA MET A 56 -10.35 -4.19 -0.20
C MET A 56 -10.63 -3.96 1.29
N ALA A 57 -9.94 -2.99 1.91
CA ALA A 57 -10.16 -2.63 3.32
C ALA A 57 -11.53 -1.98 3.57
N ALA A 58 -12.15 -1.33 2.59
CA ALA A 58 -13.43 -0.65 2.76
C ALA A 58 -14.63 -1.53 2.38
N TYR A 59 -14.48 -2.39 1.37
CA TYR A 59 -15.62 -3.01 0.68
C TYR A 59 -15.58 -4.54 0.59
N SER A 60 -14.48 -5.20 0.94
CA SER A 60 -14.41 -6.66 0.86
C SER A 60 -15.34 -7.33 1.88
N HIS A 61 -15.95 -8.44 1.46
CA HIS A 61 -16.77 -9.29 2.32
C HIS A 61 -15.95 -10.32 3.09
N VAL A 62 -14.78 -10.70 2.55
CA VAL A 62 -13.85 -11.66 3.16
C VAL A 62 -12.95 -10.97 4.17
N VAL A 63 -12.39 -9.84 3.78
CA VAL A 63 -11.66 -8.98 4.71
C VAL A 63 -12.73 -8.25 5.51
N LYS A 64 -13.22 -8.84 6.62
CA LYS A 64 -14.32 -8.31 7.46
C LYS A 64 -13.97 -6.94 8.06
N MET A 65 -14.05 -5.91 7.24
CA MET A 65 -13.61 -4.55 7.52
C MET A 65 -14.75 -3.55 7.31
N GLY A 66 -16.02 -4.00 7.37
CA GLY A 66 -17.23 -3.24 7.01
C GLY A 66 -17.49 -1.93 7.77
N ARG A 67 -16.57 -1.53 8.64
CA ARG A 67 -16.19 -0.18 9.04
C ARG A 67 -14.68 -0.27 9.19
N LEU A 68 -13.88 0.64 8.63
CA LEU A 68 -12.41 0.61 8.79
C LEU A 68 -12.07 0.47 10.29
N GLN A 69 -11.76 -0.77 10.69
CA GLN A 69 -11.46 -1.21 12.05
C GLN A 69 -10.01 -1.72 12.14
N CYS A 70 -9.33 -1.83 11.00
CA CYS A 70 -7.92 -2.11 10.96
C CYS A 70 -7.11 -0.82 11.08
N PRO A 71 -5.93 -0.91 11.74
CA PRO A 71 -4.90 0.11 11.63
C PRO A 71 -4.52 0.32 10.15
N LEU A 72 -4.41 1.58 9.75
CA LEU A 72 -3.99 2.02 8.42
C LEU A 72 -2.72 2.87 8.54
N LEU A 73 -1.77 2.59 7.66
CA LEU A 73 -0.58 3.41 7.47
C LEU A 73 -0.59 3.97 6.05
N LEU A 74 -0.64 5.30 5.91
CA LEU A 74 -0.45 5.99 4.65
C LEU A 74 0.94 6.61 4.60
N VAL A 75 1.61 6.43 3.47
CA VAL A 75 2.93 6.99 3.17
C VAL A 75 2.79 7.88 1.95
N VAL A 76 3.13 9.16 2.09
CA VAL A 76 2.81 10.20 1.11
C VAL A 76 4.04 11.03 0.80
N GLY A 77 4.25 11.31 -0.49
CA GLY A 77 5.21 12.31 -0.96
C GLY A 77 4.50 13.63 -1.25
N GLU A 78 4.99 14.73 -0.66
CA GLU A 78 4.39 16.07 -0.85
C GLU A 78 4.68 16.68 -2.23
N ASP A 79 5.63 16.12 -2.98
CA ASP A 79 5.93 16.49 -4.37
C ASP A 79 5.51 15.36 -5.33
N ASP A 80 4.44 14.63 -5.02
CA ASP A 80 3.84 13.68 -5.94
C ASP A 80 3.22 14.43 -7.14
N GLN A 81 3.87 14.28 -8.30
CA GLN A 81 3.44 14.92 -9.55
C GLN A 81 2.58 13.99 -10.41
N ASN A 82 2.33 12.76 -9.95
CA ASN A 82 1.47 11.81 -10.64
C ASN A 82 0.03 11.93 -10.12
N TRP A 83 -0.16 11.84 -8.79
CA TRP A 83 -1.48 11.85 -8.13
C TRP A 83 -1.52 12.89 -6.98
N PRO A 84 -2.71 13.42 -6.62
CA PRO A 84 -2.88 14.34 -5.49
C PRO A 84 -2.88 13.58 -4.16
N SER A 85 -1.77 12.89 -3.86
CA SER A 85 -1.67 11.97 -2.71
C SER A 85 -1.68 12.70 -1.38
N SER A 86 -1.15 13.92 -1.31
CA SER A 86 -1.18 14.79 -0.13
C SER A 86 -2.60 15.25 0.21
N GLU A 87 -3.33 15.75 -0.78
CA GLU A 87 -4.70 16.19 -0.63
C GLU A 87 -5.61 15.01 -0.28
N SER A 88 -5.46 13.88 -0.98
CA SER A 88 -6.24 12.67 -0.72
C SER A 88 -6.01 12.13 0.70
N ALA A 89 -4.79 12.22 1.22
CA ALA A 89 -4.49 11.81 2.60
C ALA A 89 -5.10 12.77 3.63
N MET A 90 -5.16 14.07 3.35
CA MET A 90 -5.85 15.04 4.20
C MET A 90 -7.36 14.79 4.22
N ASP A 91 -7.97 14.56 3.05
CA ASP A 91 -9.39 14.21 2.95
C ASP A 91 -9.70 12.93 3.73
N MET A 92 -8.88 11.88 3.58
CA MET A 92 -9.06 10.64 4.33
C MET A 92 -8.93 10.85 5.84
N LYS A 93 -7.96 11.65 6.27
CA LYS A 93 -7.78 12.00 7.68
C LYS A 93 -9.02 12.69 8.23
N GLU A 94 -9.55 13.69 7.53
CA GLU A 94 -10.77 14.39 7.94
C GLU A 94 -11.99 13.45 7.97
N MET A 95 -12.14 12.60 6.96
CA MET A 95 -13.22 11.60 6.93
C MET A 95 -13.15 10.64 8.13
N MET A 96 -11.95 10.17 8.47
CA MET A 96 -11.75 9.27 9.61
C MET A 96 -11.93 9.97 10.97
N GLU A 97 -11.56 11.25 11.08
CA GLU A 97 -11.87 12.07 12.24
C GLU A 97 -13.38 12.22 12.44
N ARG A 98 -14.12 12.56 11.38
CA ARG A 98 -15.59 12.68 11.42
C ARG A 98 -16.29 11.36 11.74
N ALA A 99 -15.71 10.23 11.31
CA ALA A 99 -16.22 8.90 11.63
C ALA A 99 -15.82 8.40 13.04
N GLY A 100 -14.97 9.14 13.77
CA GLY A 100 -14.49 8.78 15.10
C GLY A 100 -13.44 7.67 15.13
N ASN A 101 -12.82 7.33 13.99
CA ASN A 101 -11.82 6.27 13.86
C ASN A 101 -10.42 6.79 13.49
N SER A 102 -10.13 8.07 13.75
CA SER A 102 -8.82 8.69 13.52
C SER A 102 -7.65 7.97 14.20
N HIS A 103 -7.90 7.32 15.34
CA HIS A 103 -6.90 6.52 16.07
C HIS A 103 -6.35 5.32 15.29
N LEU A 104 -7.04 4.90 14.22
CA LEU A 104 -6.58 3.82 13.34
C LEU A 104 -5.65 4.33 12.23
N LEU A 105 -5.65 5.63 11.94
CA LEU A 105 -4.90 6.19 10.83
C LEU A 105 -3.56 6.75 11.30
N THR A 106 -2.48 6.25 10.72
CA THR A 106 -1.16 6.85 10.78
C THR A 106 -0.79 7.38 9.39
N VAL A 107 -0.41 8.66 9.31
CA VAL A 107 0.05 9.28 8.05
C VAL A 107 1.51 9.69 8.19
N LEU A 108 2.34 9.24 7.25
CA LEU A 108 3.73 9.67 7.08
C LEU A 108 3.78 10.56 5.83
N SER A 109 4.01 11.85 6.02
CA SER A 109 4.18 12.82 4.94
C SER A 109 5.64 13.21 4.82
N TYR A 110 6.17 13.21 3.59
CA TYR A 110 7.56 13.57 3.32
C TYR A 110 7.65 14.70 2.31
N LYS A 111 8.26 15.81 2.75
CA LYS A 111 8.53 16.97 1.90
C LYS A 111 9.53 16.65 0.78
N ASN A 112 9.30 17.19 -0.41
CA ASN A 112 10.14 17.02 -1.60
C ASN A 112 10.31 15.55 -2.04
N VAL A 113 9.31 14.71 -1.77
CA VAL A 113 9.29 13.29 -2.15
C VAL A 113 8.21 13.07 -3.18
N GLY A 114 8.54 12.33 -4.24
CA GLY A 114 7.64 12.03 -5.34
C GLY A 114 6.82 10.76 -5.11
N HIS A 115 6.15 10.33 -6.17
CA HIS A 115 5.20 9.22 -6.17
C HIS A 115 5.82 7.85 -5.81
N LEU A 116 7.02 7.57 -6.33
CA LEU A 116 7.63 6.22 -6.29
C LEU A 116 8.43 5.98 -5.00
N ILE A 117 7.74 5.83 -3.88
CA ILE A 117 8.36 5.49 -2.58
C ILE A 117 8.62 3.98 -2.50
N GLU A 118 9.73 3.58 -3.10
CA GLU A 118 10.21 2.19 -3.18
C GLU A 118 11.00 1.74 -1.95
N PRO A 119 11.35 0.44 -1.83
CA PRO A 119 12.24 -0.04 -0.78
C PRO A 119 13.61 0.69 -0.77
N PRO A 120 14.32 0.71 0.38
CA PRO A 120 15.56 1.45 0.53
C PRO A 120 16.61 1.10 -0.52
N PHE A 121 17.38 2.11 -0.94
CA PHE A 121 18.43 2.01 -1.96
C PHE A 121 17.93 1.74 -3.39
N THR A 122 16.63 1.74 -3.63
CA THR A 122 16.09 1.74 -4.99
C THR A 122 16.46 3.05 -5.70
N PRO A 123 17.00 3.02 -6.94
CA PRO A 123 17.38 4.23 -7.64
C PRO A 123 16.21 5.22 -7.79
N PHE A 124 16.46 6.46 -7.40
CA PHE A 124 15.50 7.55 -7.57
C PHE A 124 15.25 7.82 -9.07
N THR A 125 13.98 7.86 -9.45
CA THR A 125 13.54 8.15 -10.81
C THR A 125 12.53 9.29 -10.78
N ARG A 126 12.95 10.50 -11.19
CA ARG A 126 12.08 11.68 -11.20
C ARG A 126 11.03 11.66 -12.32
N ALA A 127 11.38 11.07 -13.45
CA ALA A 127 10.51 10.94 -14.62
C ALA A 127 10.89 9.70 -15.43
N SER A 128 9.91 9.06 -16.04
CA SER A 128 10.12 7.93 -16.93
C SER A 128 9.06 7.88 -18.03
N THR A 129 9.38 7.20 -19.13
CA THR A 129 8.40 6.91 -20.17
C THR A 129 7.63 5.64 -19.84
N ILE A 130 6.31 5.72 -19.73
CA ILE A 130 5.41 4.58 -19.54
C ILE A 130 4.54 4.39 -20.79
N ASN A 131 4.08 3.16 -21.02
CA ASN A 131 3.07 2.89 -22.03
C ASN A 131 1.69 3.14 -21.43
N THR A 132 0.79 3.76 -22.19
CA THR A 132 -0.62 3.83 -21.87
C THR A 132 -1.32 2.52 -22.24
N ASP A 133 -2.39 2.19 -21.52
CA ASP A 133 -3.27 1.06 -21.81
C ASP A 133 -4.20 1.32 -23.03
N THR A 134 -3.79 2.19 -23.95
CA THR A 134 -4.52 2.45 -25.20
C THR A 134 -4.18 1.37 -26.22
N ASN A 135 -5.06 1.16 -27.22
CA ASN A 135 -4.77 0.32 -28.37
C ASN A 135 -4.75 1.17 -29.65
N PRO A 136 -3.57 1.46 -30.25
CA PRO A 136 -2.23 0.97 -29.88
C PRO A 136 -1.66 1.66 -28.61
N PRO A 137 -0.68 1.03 -27.92
CA PRO A 137 -0.03 1.63 -26.76
C PRO A 137 0.70 2.91 -27.15
N THR A 138 0.48 3.99 -26.40
CA THR A 138 1.18 5.25 -26.60
C THR A 138 2.21 5.43 -25.49
N LYS A 139 3.41 5.90 -25.85
CA LYS A 139 4.43 6.26 -24.88
C LYS A 139 4.16 7.66 -24.34
N VAL A 140 3.99 7.77 -23.03
CA VAL A 140 3.83 9.06 -22.34
C VAL A 140 4.97 9.25 -21.36
N MET A 141 5.49 10.47 -21.28
CA MET A 141 6.45 10.85 -20.26
C MET A 141 5.67 11.18 -18.99
N THR A 142 5.92 10.43 -17.92
CA THR A 142 5.34 10.69 -16.61
C THR A 142 6.38 11.31 -15.70
N VAL A 143 5.97 12.35 -14.96
CA VAL A 143 6.78 12.96 -13.92
C VAL A 143 6.28 12.43 -12.58
N TRP A 144 7.17 11.78 -11.84
CA TRP A 144 6.87 11.22 -10.52
C TRP A 144 7.12 12.23 -9.40
N GLY A 145 7.96 13.23 -9.68
CA GLY A 145 8.35 14.27 -8.72
C GLY A 145 9.45 13.83 -7.75
N GLY A 146 9.74 14.68 -6.76
CA GLY A 146 10.72 14.46 -5.72
C GLY A 146 12.13 15.00 -6.03
N GLU A 147 12.94 15.06 -4.97
CA GLU A 147 14.36 15.39 -4.98
C GLU A 147 15.19 14.19 -4.49
N LEU A 148 16.28 13.86 -5.19
CA LEU A 148 17.11 12.68 -4.94
C LEU A 148 17.39 12.42 -3.46
N VAL A 149 17.95 13.41 -2.75
CA VAL A 149 18.39 13.24 -1.34
C VAL A 149 17.19 13.09 -0.40
N ALA A 150 16.14 13.88 -0.58
CA ALA A 150 14.93 13.80 0.25
C ALA A 150 14.23 12.46 0.02
N HIS A 151 14.11 12.04 -1.24
CA HIS A 151 13.47 10.80 -1.66
C HIS A 151 14.19 9.56 -1.09
N SER A 152 15.52 9.48 -1.22
CA SER A 152 16.28 8.36 -0.67
C SER A 152 16.15 8.25 0.86
N ARG A 153 16.19 9.38 1.58
CA ARG A 153 15.99 9.39 3.04
C ARG A 153 14.58 8.96 3.43
N ALA A 154 13.57 9.38 2.65
CA ALA A 154 12.19 8.99 2.89
C ALA A 154 11.95 7.51 2.64
N GLN A 155 12.57 6.90 1.61
CA GLN A 155 12.49 5.46 1.39
C GLN A 155 13.02 4.67 2.59
N GLU A 156 14.17 5.06 3.14
CA GLU A 156 14.76 4.44 4.34
C GLU A 156 13.85 4.58 5.57
N ASP A 157 13.38 5.79 5.85
CA ASP A 157 12.53 6.06 7.01
C ASP A 157 11.15 5.39 6.90
N ALA A 158 10.50 5.51 5.74
CA ALA A 158 9.20 4.91 5.46
C ALA A 158 9.28 3.38 5.57
N TRP A 159 10.30 2.74 5.00
CA TRP A 159 10.47 1.30 5.11
C TRP A 159 10.61 0.85 6.56
N ARG A 160 11.46 1.52 7.34
CA ARG A 160 11.62 1.23 8.76
C ARG A 160 10.31 1.38 9.52
N LYS A 161 9.57 2.47 9.31
CA LYS A 161 8.29 2.73 9.98
C LYS A 161 7.20 1.73 9.56
N THR A 162 7.16 1.33 8.30
CA THR A 162 6.27 0.26 7.82
C THR A 162 6.55 -1.06 8.54
N LEU A 163 7.83 -1.44 8.70
CA LEU A 163 8.18 -2.66 9.44
C LEU A 163 7.78 -2.59 10.92
N VAL A 164 7.94 -1.43 11.56
CA VAL A 164 7.49 -1.22 12.95
C VAL A 164 5.97 -1.34 13.04
N PHE A 165 5.25 -0.65 12.15
CA PHE A 165 3.78 -0.69 12.10
C PHE A 165 3.26 -2.11 11.87
N LEU A 166 3.84 -2.86 10.93
CA LEU A 166 3.47 -4.26 10.70
C LEU A 166 3.78 -5.12 11.92
N ARG A 167 4.92 -4.91 12.59
CA ARG A 167 5.27 -5.66 13.80
C ARG A 167 4.26 -5.42 14.91
N GLU A 168 3.91 -4.17 15.18
CA GLU A 168 2.97 -3.80 16.23
C GLU A 168 1.57 -4.36 15.96
N ASN A 169 1.09 -4.24 14.72
CA ASN A 169 -0.29 -4.62 14.39
C ASN A 169 -0.47 -6.10 14.05
N LEU A 170 0.59 -6.79 13.60
CA LEU A 170 0.55 -8.24 13.37
C LEU A 170 1.03 -9.05 14.56
N TYR A 171 1.90 -8.52 15.43
CA TYR A 171 2.50 -9.27 16.56
C TYR A 171 2.21 -8.70 17.95
N GLY A 172 1.72 -7.46 18.09
CA GLY A 172 1.58 -6.74 19.37
C GLY A 172 0.62 -7.37 20.40
N GLY A 173 -0.16 -8.39 20.03
CA GLY A 173 -0.93 -9.20 20.97
C GLY A 173 -0.13 -10.24 21.78
N MET A 174 1.18 -10.40 21.52
CA MET A 174 2.03 -11.24 22.36
C MET A 174 2.46 -10.48 23.61
N LYS A 175 1.88 -10.82 24.77
CA LYS A 175 2.41 -10.37 26.07
C LYS A 175 3.91 -10.68 26.10
N HIS A 176 4.73 -9.65 26.31
CA HIS A 176 6.18 -9.73 26.48
C HIS A 176 6.51 -10.63 27.69
N GLY A 177 6.70 -11.93 27.46
CA GLY A 177 6.98 -12.84 28.57
C GLY A 177 7.61 -14.19 28.21
N ALA A 178 7.97 -14.48 26.96
CA ALA A 178 8.37 -15.86 26.63
C ALA A 178 9.49 -16.06 25.59
N LEU A 179 10.16 -15.02 25.06
CA LEU A 179 11.05 -15.24 23.90
C LEU A 179 12.40 -14.52 23.89
N PHE A 180 12.89 -14.05 25.04
CA PHE A 180 14.30 -13.66 25.18
C PHE A 180 14.95 -14.41 26.34
N SER A 181 14.93 -15.73 26.23
CA SER A 181 15.91 -16.61 26.86
C SER A 181 16.45 -17.51 25.76
N ASN A 182 17.68 -17.22 25.33
CA ASN A 182 18.48 -17.94 24.33
C ASN A 182 18.22 -17.54 22.88
N LEU A 183 18.88 -16.46 22.47
CA LEU A 183 19.84 -16.43 21.35
C LEU A 183 20.75 -15.22 21.53
#